data_AF-A0A9D8D4Z6-F1
#
_entry.id   AF-A0A9D8D4Z6-F1
#
_cell.length_a   1.000
_cell.length_b   1.000
_cell.length_c   1.000
_cell.angle_alpha   90.00
_cell.angle_beta   90.00
_cell.angle_gamma   90.00
#
_symmetry.space_group_name_H-M   'P 1'
#
loop_
_entity.id
_entity.type
_entity.pdbx_description
1 polymer ?
#
loop_
_entity_poly.entity_id
_entity_poly.type
_entity_poly.pdbx_seq_one_letter_code
_entity_poly.pdbx_strand_id
1 'polypeptide(L)'
;RAAPPARRLGELYARDPDKGLQAARLNARLLAADVASIGCDVDCAPVLDLGLAETHAAIGDRAFAERPEAVAALGRAVAEGLLAEGVLPVIKHMPGHGRATVDSHHALSRVAAPRELLERADFLPFKLLADLPWGMTGHLLFDAVDSTAAVTVSARAVREVIRGHIGFHGLLLSDDLSMQALGGSLGERAARALAAGCDIALHCNGEPGEMAEIVARTGAMTADAVRRFGAGRAILARHRAPAGKAGLAEAARSLASLLPEWG
;
A
#
# COMPACT_ATOMS: atom_id res chain seq x y z
N ARG A 1 4.21 13.55 15.55
CA ARG A 1 2.88 14.20 15.70
C ARG A 1 1.79 13.12 15.68
N ALA A 2 0.58 13.38 16.18
CA ALA A 2 -0.56 12.47 15.97
C ALA A 2 -1.20 12.73 14.58
N ALA A 3 -0.93 11.87 13.61
CA ALA A 3 -1.56 11.97 12.29
C ALA A 3 -3.02 11.47 12.34
N PRO A 4 -3.97 12.14 11.66
CA PRO A 4 -5.35 11.66 11.59
C PRO A 4 -5.42 10.31 10.86
N PRO A 5 -6.29 9.39 11.29
CA PRO A 5 -6.53 8.17 10.56
C PRO A 5 -7.16 8.50 9.19
N ALA A 6 -6.92 7.63 8.22
CA ALA A 6 -7.37 7.81 6.83
C ALA A 6 -8.89 8.03 6.73
N ARG A 7 -9.66 7.36 7.59
CA ARG A 7 -11.12 7.51 7.66
C ARG A 7 -11.57 8.96 7.87
N ARG A 8 -10.87 9.75 8.69
CA ARG A 8 -11.23 11.17 8.91
C ARG A 8 -11.05 12.01 7.65
N LEU A 9 -10.04 11.69 6.84
CA LEU A 9 -9.82 12.34 5.54
C LEU A 9 -10.93 11.96 4.56
N GLY A 10 -11.37 10.70 4.58
CA GLY A 10 -12.51 10.22 3.79
C GLY A 10 -13.85 10.84 4.19
N GLU A 11 -14.11 10.99 5.49
CA GLU A 11 -15.29 11.68 6.01
C GLU A 11 -15.32 13.15 5.60
N LEU A 12 -14.16 13.83 5.60
CA LEU A 12 -14.06 15.19 5.07
C LEU A 12 -14.33 15.21 3.56
N TYR A 13 -13.72 14.30 2.80
CA TYR A 13 -13.93 14.19 1.35
C TYR A 13 -15.39 13.95 0.98
N ALA A 14 -16.11 13.12 1.76
CA ALA A 14 -17.53 12.86 1.53
C ALA A 14 -18.40 14.11 1.70
N ARG A 15 -18.00 15.06 2.55
CA ARG A 15 -18.69 16.33 2.77
C ARG A 15 -18.25 17.42 1.79
N ASP A 16 -16.96 17.46 1.49
CA ASP A 16 -16.30 18.49 0.67
C ASP A 16 -15.06 17.87 -0.01
N PRO A 17 -15.19 17.38 -1.26
CA PRO A 17 -14.11 16.67 -1.95
C PRO A 17 -12.81 17.47 -2.05
N ASP A 18 -12.88 18.76 -2.35
CA ASP A 18 -11.70 19.62 -2.51
C ASP A 18 -10.95 19.72 -1.18
N LYS A 19 -11.66 19.94 -0.08
CA LYS A 19 -11.06 19.97 1.27
C LYS A 19 -10.51 18.62 1.70
N GLY A 20 -11.20 17.52 1.38
CA GLY A 20 -10.72 16.16 1.67
C GLY A 20 -9.40 15.85 0.97
N LEU A 21 -9.31 16.18 -0.32
CA LEU A 21 -8.08 16.03 -1.10
C LEU A 21 -6.96 16.94 -0.59
N GLN A 22 -7.28 18.19 -0.25
CA GLN A 22 -6.31 19.11 0.35
C GLN A 22 -5.78 18.56 1.67
N ALA A 23 -6.66 18.13 2.58
CA ALA A 23 -6.27 17.57 3.87
C ALA A 23 -5.40 16.31 3.71
N ALA A 24 -5.75 15.42 2.78
CA ALA A 24 -4.98 14.21 2.49
C ALA A 24 -3.56 14.54 2.02
N ARG A 25 -3.42 15.50 1.08
CA ARG A 25 -2.12 15.95 0.57
C ARG A 25 -1.28 16.62 1.66
N LEU A 26 -1.88 17.50 2.48
CA LEU A 26 -1.18 18.17 3.57
C LEU A 26 -0.71 17.19 4.65
N ASN A 27 -1.58 16.26 5.06
CA ASN A 27 -1.22 15.23 6.02
C ASN A 27 -0.07 14.35 5.52
N ALA A 28 -0.08 14.00 4.24
CA ALA A 28 0.98 13.22 3.61
C ALA A 28 2.31 13.97 3.54
N ARG A 29 2.32 15.28 3.23
CA ARG A 29 3.54 16.09 3.29
C ARG A 29 4.15 16.11 4.70
N LEU A 30 3.31 16.32 5.71
CA LEU A 30 3.76 16.29 7.11
C LEU A 30 4.29 14.90 7.50
N LEU A 31 3.68 13.82 6.99
CA LEU A 31 4.11 12.45 7.26
C LEU A 31 5.46 12.16 6.60
N ALA A 32 5.63 12.57 5.35
CA ALA A 32 6.89 12.43 4.66
C ALA A 32 8.02 13.24 5.33
N ALA A 33 7.72 14.41 5.89
CA ALA A 33 8.69 15.16 6.69
C ALA A 33 9.10 14.39 7.96
N ASP A 34 8.13 13.77 8.66
CA ASP A 34 8.42 12.91 9.82
C ASP A 34 9.30 11.70 9.41
N VAL A 35 8.95 11.02 8.32
CA VAL A 35 9.71 9.86 7.77
C VAL A 35 11.13 10.26 7.34
N ALA A 36 11.27 11.38 6.63
CA ALA A 36 12.57 11.90 6.21
C ALA A 36 13.45 12.30 7.40
N SER A 37 12.85 12.76 8.51
CA SER A 37 13.59 13.18 9.71
C SER A 37 14.35 12.04 10.39
N ILE A 38 13.93 10.78 10.18
CA ILE A 38 14.60 9.58 10.69
C ILE A 38 15.49 8.90 9.64
N GLY A 39 15.70 9.54 8.48
CA GLY A 39 16.57 9.04 7.41
C GLY A 39 15.92 8.02 6.47
N CYS A 40 14.61 7.81 6.58
CA CYS A 40 13.86 6.96 5.66
C CYS A 40 13.34 7.77 4.46
N ASP A 41 13.18 7.13 3.30
CA ASP A 41 12.71 7.77 2.07
C ASP A 41 11.62 6.97 1.34
N VAL A 42 11.03 5.99 2.03
CA VAL A 42 9.90 5.18 1.57
C VAL A 42 8.88 5.12 2.70
N ASP A 43 7.60 5.27 2.36
CA ASP A 43 6.50 5.03 3.28
C ASP A 43 5.52 4.05 2.65
N CYS A 44 5.09 3.06 3.44
CA CYS A 44 4.11 2.07 3.01
C CYS A 44 2.69 2.63 3.13
N ALA A 45 2.44 3.70 2.39
CA ALA A 45 1.17 4.41 2.25
C ALA A 45 1.04 4.93 0.81
N PRO A 46 -0.19 5.14 0.30
CA PRO A 46 -1.49 4.97 0.96
C PRO A 46 -2.02 3.53 1.03
N VAL A 47 -2.93 3.30 1.98
CA VAL A 47 -3.83 2.13 1.97
C VAL A 47 -4.95 2.40 0.97
N LEU A 48 -5.11 1.51 -0.01
CA LEU A 48 -6.14 1.56 -1.05
C LEU A 48 -7.25 0.52 -0.86
N ASP A 49 -7.27 -0.12 0.30
CA ASP A 49 -8.32 -1.07 0.67
C ASP A 49 -9.64 -0.33 0.93
N LEU A 50 -10.76 -0.92 0.50
CA LEU A 50 -12.09 -0.38 0.78
C LEU A 50 -12.46 -0.61 2.24
N GLY A 51 -13.03 0.40 2.90
CA GLY A 51 -13.51 0.32 4.28
C GLY A 51 -14.98 -0.07 4.34
N LEU A 52 -15.29 -1.33 4.08
CA LEU A 52 -16.65 -1.89 4.05
C LEU A 52 -17.19 -2.19 5.45
N ALA A 53 -18.50 -2.43 5.56
CA ALA A 53 -19.14 -2.76 6.83
C ALA A 53 -18.58 -4.05 7.46
N GLU A 54 -18.23 -5.03 6.63
CA GLU A 54 -17.63 -6.31 7.01
C GLU A 54 -16.11 -6.27 7.19
N THR A 55 -15.46 -5.13 6.93
CA THR A 55 -14.00 -5.00 6.97
C THR A 55 -13.46 -5.25 8.37
N HIS A 56 -12.49 -6.16 8.48
CA HIS A 56 -11.84 -6.45 9.74
C HIS A 56 -11.16 -5.22 10.34
N ALA A 57 -11.10 -5.16 11.68
CA ALA A 57 -10.52 -4.06 12.44
C ALA A 57 -9.04 -3.77 12.08
N ALA A 58 -8.31 -4.78 11.58
CA ALA A 58 -6.93 -4.63 11.10
C ALA A 58 -6.79 -3.59 9.98
N ILE A 59 -7.81 -3.41 9.14
CA ILE A 59 -7.90 -2.28 8.20
C ILE A 59 -8.63 -1.12 8.89
N GLY A 60 -9.83 -1.34 9.44
CA GLY A 60 -10.48 -0.38 10.32
C GLY A 60 -10.51 1.07 9.81
N ASP A 61 -9.93 1.99 10.58
CA ASP A 61 -9.86 3.42 10.28
C ASP A 61 -8.68 3.81 9.35
N ARG A 62 -7.89 2.82 8.90
CA ARG A 62 -6.84 2.98 7.88
C ARG A 62 -7.40 3.03 6.46
N ALA A 63 -8.63 2.56 6.24
CA ALA A 63 -9.33 2.73 4.98
C ALA A 63 -9.94 4.13 4.88
N PHE A 64 -9.84 4.74 3.69
CA PHE A 64 -10.40 6.06 3.45
C PHE A 64 -11.92 6.04 3.36
N ALA A 65 -12.48 5.12 2.56
CA ALA A 65 -13.89 5.12 2.20
C ALA A 65 -14.34 3.75 1.69
N GLU A 66 -15.65 3.59 1.53
CA GLU A 66 -16.26 2.41 0.88
C GLU A 66 -16.21 2.49 -0.65
N ARG A 67 -16.22 3.72 -1.20
CA ARG A 67 -16.31 3.96 -2.64
C ARG A 67 -14.93 3.88 -3.31
N PRO A 68 -14.75 3.03 -4.34
CA PRO A 68 -13.46 2.86 -5.02
C PRO A 68 -12.86 4.16 -5.56
N GLU A 69 -13.66 5.01 -6.18
CA GLU A 69 -13.16 6.25 -6.77
C GLU A 69 -12.71 7.25 -5.71
N ALA A 70 -13.38 7.28 -4.55
CA ALA A 70 -12.97 8.11 -3.42
C ALA A 70 -11.63 7.63 -2.83
N VAL A 71 -11.46 6.30 -2.69
CA VAL A 71 -10.20 5.71 -2.25
C VAL A 71 -9.06 6.02 -3.23
N ALA A 72 -9.32 5.93 -4.54
CA ALA A 72 -8.34 6.28 -5.56
C ALA A 72 -7.95 7.78 -5.51
N ALA A 73 -8.93 8.67 -5.39
CA ALA A 73 -8.69 10.11 -5.34
C ALA A 73 -7.88 10.51 -4.10
N LEU A 74 -8.25 10.00 -2.92
CA LEU A 74 -7.53 10.25 -1.67
C LEU A 74 -6.14 9.60 -1.67
N GLY A 75 -6.04 8.37 -2.17
CA GLY A 75 -4.77 7.67 -2.36
C GLY A 75 -3.80 8.45 -3.24
N ARG A 76 -4.27 9.00 -4.37
CA ARG A 76 -3.48 9.90 -5.22
C ARG A 76 -2.97 11.11 -4.44
N ALA A 77 -3.84 11.80 -3.72
CA ALA A 77 -3.47 12.99 -2.96
C ALA A 77 -2.40 12.69 -1.90
N VAL A 78 -2.49 11.53 -1.24
CA VAL A 78 -1.46 11.06 -0.31
C VAL A 78 -0.14 10.77 -1.03
N ALA A 79 -0.17 10.01 -2.12
CA ALA A 79 1.02 9.67 -2.88
C ALA A 79 1.75 10.93 -3.39
N GLU A 80 1.02 11.92 -3.89
CA GLU A 80 1.57 13.21 -4.30
C GLU A 80 2.21 13.98 -3.13
N GLY A 81 1.57 13.99 -1.96
CA GLY A 81 2.13 14.64 -0.77
C GLY A 81 3.41 13.99 -0.28
N LEU A 82 3.49 12.65 -0.32
CA LEU A 82 4.71 11.91 0.00
C LEU A 82 5.84 12.23 -0.98
N LEU A 83 5.55 12.12 -2.28
CA LEU A 83 6.53 12.39 -3.34
C LEU A 83 7.07 13.83 -3.27
N ALA A 84 6.21 14.80 -2.99
CA ALA A 84 6.59 16.22 -2.89
C ALA A 84 7.66 16.45 -1.81
N GLU A 85 7.60 15.74 -0.69
CA GLU A 85 8.59 15.88 0.39
C GLU A 85 9.74 14.87 0.28
N GLY A 86 9.82 14.13 -0.83
CA GLY A 86 10.93 13.21 -1.10
C GLY A 86 10.79 11.84 -0.44
N VAL A 87 9.57 11.41 -0.15
CA VAL A 87 9.27 10.04 0.32
C VAL A 87 8.50 9.29 -0.75
N LEU A 88 8.94 8.06 -1.04
CA LEU A 88 8.33 7.22 -2.06
C LEU A 88 7.08 6.50 -1.51
N PRO A 89 5.92 6.61 -2.16
CA PRO A 89 4.71 5.91 -1.75
C PRO A 89 4.74 4.44 -2.20
N VAL A 90 4.17 3.57 -1.36
CA VAL A 90 3.87 2.17 -1.70
C VAL A 90 2.37 1.93 -1.49
N ILE A 91 1.63 1.74 -2.58
CA ILE A 91 0.19 1.46 -2.51
C ILE A 91 -0.07 0.03 -2.02
N LYS A 92 -1.01 -0.15 -1.08
CA LYS A 92 -1.25 -1.45 -0.45
C LYS A 92 -2.72 -1.68 -0.02
N HIS A 93 -3.19 -2.92 0.13
CA HIS A 93 -2.47 -4.18 -0.12
C HIS A 93 -3.09 -4.84 -1.37
N MET A 94 -2.34 -4.90 -2.46
CA MET A 94 -2.84 -5.35 -3.75
C MET A 94 -3.33 -6.80 -3.72
N PRO A 95 -4.45 -7.10 -4.40
CA PRO A 95 -5.33 -6.19 -5.13
C PRO A 95 -6.50 -5.63 -4.29
N GLY A 96 -6.46 -5.73 -2.96
CA GLY A 96 -7.45 -5.13 -2.05
C GLY A 96 -7.75 -6.02 -0.85
N HIS A 97 -7.43 -5.55 0.36
CA HIS A 97 -7.61 -6.26 1.63
C HIS A 97 -8.96 -5.96 2.32
N GLY A 98 -9.77 -5.06 1.75
CA GLY A 98 -10.97 -4.52 2.39
C GLY A 98 -12.03 -5.58 2.76
N ARG A 99 -12.14 -6.66 1.99
CA ARG A 99 -13.09 -7.76 2.25
C ARG A 99 -12.59 -8.83 3.20
N ALA A 100 -11.38 -8.69 3.73
CA ALA A 100 -10.88 -9.65 4.71
C ALA A 100 -11.67 -9.53 6.02
N THR A 101 -12.13 -10.67 6.52
CA THR A 101 -12.89 -10.78 7.78
C THR A 101 -12.06 -11.30 8.95
N VAL A 102 -10.79 -11.65 8.69
CA VAL A 102 -9.83 -12.11 9.69
C VAL A 102 -8.52 -11.36 9.50
N ASP A 103 -7.76 -11.22 10.60
CA ASP A 103 -6.42 -10.66 10.54
C ASP A 103 -5.43 -11.64 9.89
N SER A 104 -4.80 -11.20 8.81
CA SER A 104 -3.74 -11.94 8.11
C SER A 104 -2.49 -12.18 8.96
N HIS A 105 -2.32 -11.48 10.09
CA HIS A 105 -1.26 -11.82 11.06
C HIS A 105 -1.50 -13.18 11.72
N HIS A 106 -2.74 -13.67 11.78
CA HIS A 106 -3.12 -14.87 12.52
C HIS A 106 -3.69 -16.00 11.65
N ALA A 107 -4.43 -15.67 10.59
CA ALA A 107 -5.04 -16.67 9.70
C ALA A 107 -5.13 -16.16 8.26
N LEU A 108 -5.05 -17.07 7.30
CA LEU A 108 -5.18 -16.71 5.89
C LEU A 108 -6.63 -16.31 5.57
N SER A 109 -6.82 -15.04 5.18
CA SER A 109 -8.14 -14.54 4.81
C SER A 109 -8.57 -15.06 3.44
N ARG A 110 -9.84 -15.47 3.34
CA ARG A 110 -10.46 -16.00 2.12
C ARG A 110 -11.59 -15.09 1.67
N VAL A 111 -11.48 -14.59 0.44
CA VAL A 111 -12.48 -13.72 -0.19
C VAL A 111 -13.24 -14.51 -1.24
N ALA A 112 -14.52 -14.79 -0.96
CA ALA A 112 -15.43 -15.54 -1.84
C ALA A 112 -16.17 -14.67 -2.87
N ALA A 113 -15.91 -13.35 -2.90
CA ALA A 113 -16.60 -12.43 -3.79
C ALA A 113 -16.38 -12.79 -5.28
N PRO A 114 -17.40 -12.65 -6.15
CA PRO A 114 -17.24 -12.89 -7.58
C PRO A 114 -16.21 -11.96 -8.22
N ARG A 115 -15.49 -12.46 -9.23
CA ARG A 115 -14.44 -11.70 -9.93
C ARG A 115 -14.94 -10.36 -10.48
N GLU A 116 -16.12 -10.33 -11.07
CA GLU A 116 -16.73 -9.11 -11.60
C GLU A 116 -16.97 -8.03 -10.54
N LEU A 117 -17.23 -8.44 -9.28
CA LEU A 117 -17.36 -7.51 -8.16
C LEU A 117 -16.01 -6.98 -7.73
N LEU A 118 -15.01 -7.87 -7.61
CA LEU A 118 -13.66 -7.50 -7.27
C LEU A 118 -13.06 -6.51 -8.28
N GLU A 119 -13.25 -6.77 -9.58
CA GLU A 119 -12.73 -5.93 -10.67
C GLU A 119 -13.34 -4.52 -10.70
N ARG A 120 -14.64 -4.39 -10.40
CA ARG A 120 -15.31 -3.07 -10.36
C ARG A 120 -15.18 -2.33 -9.03
N ALA A 121 -14.76 -3.02 -7.98
CA ALA A 121 -14.68 -2.47 -6.63
C ALA A 121 -13.24 -2.56 -6.10
N ASP A 122 -12.87 -3.66 -5.47
CA ASP A 122 -11.61 -3.84 -4.72
C ASP A 122 -10.36 -3.53 -5.56
N PHE A 123 -10.34 -3.96 -6.81
CA PHE A 123 -9.18 -3.82 -7.70
C PHE A 123 -9.10 -2.43 -8.34
N LEU A 124 -10.23 -1.72 -8.37
CA LEU A 124 -10.37 -0.47 -9.12
C LEU A 124 -9.46 0.66 -8.60
N PRO A 125 -9.29 0.90 -7.28
CA PRO A 125 -8.37 1.92 -6.79
C PRO A 125 -6.93 1.67 -7.24
N PHE A 126 -6.48 0.42 -7.22
CA PHE A 126 -5.15 0.04 -7.67
C PHE A 126 -5.00 0.22 -9.19
N LYS A 127 -6.04 -0.07 -9.97
CA LYS A 127 -6.06 0.14 -11.43
C LYS A 127 -5.97 1.63 -11.79
N LEU A 128 -6.71 2.48 -11.08
CA LEU A 128 -6.68 3.93 -11.28
C LEU A 128 -5.35 4.58 -10.85
N LEU A 129 -4.58 3.88 -10.01
CA LEU A 129 -3.28 4.34 -9.50
C LEU A 129 -2.11 3.44 -9.95
N ALA A 130 -2.29 2.70 -11.05
CA ALA A 130 -1.29 1.75 -11.55
C ALA A 130 -0.01 2.40 -12.07
N ASP A 131 -0.04 3.72 -12.31
CA ASP A 131 1.11 4.57 -12.66
C ASP A 131 2.03 4.88 -11.46
N LEU A 132 1.57 4.64 -10.22
CA LEU A 132 2.41 4.85 -9.04
C LEU A 132 3.60 3.87 -9.02
N PRO A 133 4.73 4.28 -8.43
CA PRO A 133 5.98 3.59 -8.67
C PRO A 133 6.02 2.21 -8.03
N TRP A 134 5.60 2.10 -6.78
CA TRP A 134 5.76 0.90 -5.95
C TRP A 134 4.43 0.48 -5.33
N GLY A 135 4.26 -0.83 -5.16
CA GLY A 135 3.06 -1.45 -4.62
C GLY A 135 3.40 -2.66 -3.78
N MET A 136 2.50 -3.04 -2.88
CA MET A 136 2.68 -4.16 -1.95
C MET A 136 1.50 -5.13 -2.09
N THR A 137 1.76 -6.43 -2.21
CA THR A 137 0.71 -7.47 -2.21
C THR A 137 0.13 -7.69 -0.83
N GLY A 138 -1.13 -8.12 -0.70
CA GLY A 138 -1.68 -8.61 0.57
C GLY A 138 -1.63 -10.13 0.74
N HIS A 139 -1.65 -10.59 2.00
CA HIS A 139 -1.74 -12.02 2.36
C HIS A 139 -3.18 -12.51 2.48
N LEU A 140 -3.89 -12.53 1.36
CA LEU A 140 -5.24 -13.08 1.25
C LEU A 140 -5.41 -13.87 -0.04
N LEU A 141 -6.33 -14.81 -0.05
CA LEU A 141 -6.69 -15.59 -1.24
C LEU A 141 -8.09 -15.19 -1.73
N PHE A 142 -8.26 -15.20 -3.06
CA PHE A 142 -9.53 -14.89 -3.70
C PHE A 142 -10.00 -16.12 -4.46
N ASP A 143 -11.16 -16.67 -4.11
CA ASP A 143 -11.66 -17.90 -4.73
C ASP A 143 -11.84 -17.77 -6.24
N ALA A 144 -12.21 -16.57 -6.68
CA ALA A 144 -12.43 -16.26 -8.09
C ALA A 144 -11.13 -16.02 -8.89
N VAL A 145 -9.95 -16.05 -8.25
CA VAL A 145 -8.64 -15.84 -8.88
C VAL A 145 -7.76 -17.07 -8.68
N ASP A 146 -7.47 -17.41 -7.42
CA ASP A 146 -6.70 -18.57 -7.00
C ASP A 146 -7.20 -19.01 -5.62
N SER A 147 -7.92 -20.13 -5.61
CA SER A 147 -8.53 -20.69 -4.40
C SER A 147 -7.55 -21.47 -3.52
N THR A 148 -6.29 -21.59 -3.94
CA THR A 148 -5.27 -22.45 -3.32
C THR A 148 -4.10 -21.67 -2.72
N ALA A 149 -3.87 -20.43 -3.14
CA ALA A 149 -2.73 -19.63 -2.72
C ALA A 149 -3.11 -18.17 -2.46
N ALA A 150 -2.49 -17.59 -1.43
CA ALA A 150 -2.54 -16.16 -1.18
C ALA A 150 -1.89 -15.39 -2.35
N VAL A 151 -2.35 -14.16 -2.60
CA VAL A 151 -1.87 -13.32 -3.70
C VAL A 151 -0.35 -13.21 -3.74
N THR A 152 0.28 -12.99 -2.58
CA THR A 152 1.74 -12.85 -2.46
C THR A 152 2.53 -14.03 -3.05
N VAL A 153 2.00 -15.25 -2.97
CA VAL A 153 2.67 -16.48 -3.43
C VAL A 153 1.94 -17.12 -4.62
N SER A 154 0.96 -16.45 -5.20
CA SER A 154 0.20 -16.91 -6.38
C SER A 154 0.72 -16.23 -7.64
N ALA A 155 1.51 -16.96 -8.44
CA ALA A 155 1.94 -16.50 -9.76
C ALA A 155 0.76 -16.16 -10.68
N ARG A 156 -0.36 -16.86 -10.49
CA ARG A 156 -1.61 -16.60 -11.20
C ARG A 156 -2.19 -15.23 -10.82
N ALA A 157 -2.35 -14.94 -9.53
CA ALA A 157 -2.89 -13.67 -9.07
C ALA A 157 -2.00 -12.49 -9.49
N VAL A 158 -0.68 -12.61 -9.34
CA VAL A 158 0.25 -11.56 -9.78
C VAL A 158 0.15 -11.34 -11.29
N ARG A 159 0.19 -12.39 -12.12
CA ARG A 159 0.14 -12.27 -13.57
C ARG A 159 -1.22 -11.76 -14.08
N GLU A 160 -2.31 -12.39 -13.67
CA GLU A 160 -3.64 -12.14 -14.24
C GLU A 160 -4.32 -10.89 -13.65
N VAL A 161 -4.10 -10.62 -12.36
CA VAL A 161 -4.75 -9.49 -11.68
C VAL A 161 -3.82 -8.29 -11.59
N ILE A 162 -2.67 -8.41 -10.91
CA ILE A 162 -1.80 -7.25 -10.62
C ILE A 162 -1.15 -6.71 -11.90
N ARG A 163 -0.45 -7.57 -12.65
CA ARG A 163 0.22 -7.19 -13.91
C ARG A 163 -0.75 -7.12 -15.09
N GLY A 164 -1.84 -7.87 -15.05
CA GLY A 164 -2.86 -7.99 -16.10
C GLY A 164 -4.01 -6.98 -15.95
N HIS A 165 -5.05 -7.34 -15.20
CA HIS A 165 -6.27 -6.53 -15.08
C HIS A 165 -6.04 -5.11 -14.54
N ILE A 166 -5.21 -4.98 -13.50
CA ILE A 166 -4.83 -3.70 -12.86
C ILE A 166 -3.83 -2.95 -13.75
N GLY A 167 -2.94 -3.66 -14.44
CA GLY A 167 -1.90 -3.06 -15.28
C GLY A 167 -0.76 -2.43 -14.47
N PHE A 168 -0.53 -2.87 -13.23
CA PHE A 168 0.55 -2.35 -12.40
C PHE A 168 1.89 -2.91 -12.84
N HIS A 169 2.77 -2.05 -13.37
CA HIS A 169 4.09 -2.44 -13.86
C HIS A 169 5.26 -1.94 -12.99
N GLY A 170 4.94 -1.23 -11.91
CA GLY A 170 5.90 -0.75 -10.91
C GLY A 170 6.56 -1.86 -10.08
N LEU A 171 7.40 -1.47 -9.12
CA LEU A 171 8.06 -2.40 -8.21
C LEU A 171 7.03 -3.03 -7.27
N LEU A 172 7.00 -4.35 -7.18
CA LEU A 172 6.06 -5.08 -6.34
C LEU A 172 6.77 -5.71 -5.15
N LEU A 173 6.39 -5.29 -3.94
CA LEU A 173 6.85 -5.85 -2.69
C LEU A 173 5.85 -6.91 -2.20
N SER A 174 6.34 -7.95 -1.52
CA SER A 174 5.46 -8.78 -0.68
C SER A 174 4.95 -7.96 0.51
N ASP A 175 3.87 -8.40 1.17
CA ASP A 175 3.66 -8.00 2.57
C ASP A 175 4.74 -8.65 3.47
N ASP A 176 4.71 -8.34 4.76
CA ASP A 176 5.66 -8.93 5.72
C ASP A 176 5.55 -10.45 5.81
N LEU A 177 6.61 -11.15 5.39
CA LEU A 177 6.64 -12.62 5.39
C LEU A 177 6.63 -13.24 6.78
N SER A 178 6.93 -12.46 7.82
CA SER A 178 6.84 -12.90 9.21
C SER A 178 5.40 -13.26 9.62
N MET A 179 4.40 -12.72 8.92
CA MET A 179 2.99 -13.01 9.11
C MET A 179 2.69 -14.49 8.81
N GLN A 180 1.86 -15.12 9.64
CA GLN A 180 1.67 -16.58 9.62
C GLN A 180 0.79 -17.10 8.48
N ALA A 181 0.22 -16.21 7.65
CA ALA A 181 -0.77 -16.55 6.63
C ALA A 181 -0.26 -17.45 5.48
N LEU A 182 1.05 -17.53 5.23
CA LEU A 182 1.60 -18.19 4.04
C LEU A 182 2.05 -19.65 4.27
N GLY A 183 2.21 -20.08 5.52
CA GLY A 183 2.77 -21.38 5.89
C GLY A 183 4.23 -21.58 5.43
N GLY A 184 4.82 -22.72 5.81
CA GLY A 184 6.24 -23.03 5.52
C GLY A 184 7.23 -22.14 6.26
N SER A 185 8.51 -22.35 6.00
CA SER A 185 9.62 -21.58 6.58
C SER A 185 9.74 -20.19 5.94
N LEU A 186 10.46 -19.24 6.56
CA LEU A 186 10.55 -17.87 6.02
C LEU A 186 11.30 -17.81 4.69
N GLY A 187 12.36 -18.59 4.53
CA GLY A 187 13.07 -18.72 3.27
C GLY A 187 12.18 -19.30 2.16
N GLU A 188 11.30 -20.27 2.50
CA GLU A 188 10.33 -20.82 1.54
C GLU A 188 9.27 -19.80 1.14
N ARG A 189 8.78 -18.98 2.09
CA ARG A 189 7.85 -17.89 1.80
C ARG A 189 8.49 -16.86 0.88
N ALA A 190 9.73 -16.46 1.17
CA ALA A 190 10.46 -15.50 0.35
C ALA A 190 10.69 -16.02 -1.07
N ALA A 191 11.18 -17.25 -1.22
CA ALA A 191 11.38 -17.87 -2.52
C ALA A 191 10.08 -17.97 -3.33
N ARG A 192 8.96 -18.36 -2.69
CA ARG A 192 7.65 -18.42 -3.35
C ARG A 192 7.11 -17.05 -3.73
N ALA A 193 7.30 -16.03 -2.90
CA ALA A 193 6.87 -14.67 -3.22
C ALA A 193 7.60 -14.10 -4.44
N LEU A 194 8.92 -14.31 -4.53
CA LEU A 194 9.72 -13.94 -5.69
C LEU A 194 9.32 -14.74 -6.93
N ALA A 195 9.14 -16.06 -6.80
CA ALA A 195 8.70 -16.92 -7.90
C ALA A 195 7.28 -16.58 -8.41
N ALA A 196 6.41 -16.05 -7.55
CA ALA A 196 5.10 -15.54 -7.93
C ALA A 196 5.16 -14.22 -8.72
N GLY A 197 6.28 -13.49 -8.65
CA GLY A 197 6.50 -12.25 -9.38
C GLY A 197 6.58 -10.98 -8.52
N CYS A 198 6.74 -11.13 -7.20
CA CYS A 198 7.23 -10.02 -6.37
C CYS A 198 8.69 -9.71 -6.74
N ASP A 199 9.04 -8.44 -6.72
CA ASP A 199 10.39 -7.94 -6.98
C ASP A 199 11.24 -7.91 -5.69
N ILE A 200 10.59 -7.69 -4.53
CA ILE A 200 11.21 -7.65 -3.21
C ILE A 200 10.39 -8.48 -2.22
N ALA A 201 11.08 -9.29 -1.41
CA ALA A 201 10.50 -10.06 -0.32
C ALA A 201 10.76 -9.30 1.00
N LEU A 202 9.71 -8.83 1.68
CA LEU A 202 9.82 -8.01 2.89
C LEU A 202 9.82 -8.86 4.17
N HIS A 203 10.70 -8.49 5.09
CA HIS A 203 10.78 -9.07 6.45
C HIS A 203 10.95 -7.92 7.44
N CYS A 204 10.00 -7.77 8.36
CA CYS A 204 9.90 -6.56 9.19
C CYS A 204 10.42 -6.74 10.63
N ASN A 205 10.62 -7.98 11.10
CA ASN A 205 11.00 -8.25 12.49
C ASN A 205 12.51 -8.09 12.76
N GLY A 206 13.34 -8.07 11.72
CA GLY A 206 14.78 -7.81 11.84
C GLY A 206 15.56 -8.86 12.62
N GLU A 207 15.02 -10.06 12.82
CA GLU A 207 15.70 -11.16 13.49
C GLU A 207 16.80 -11.75 12.57
N PRO A 208 18.10 -11.73 12.98
CA PRO A 208 19.19 -12.17 12.13
C PRO A 208 19.15 -13.61 11.63
N GLY A 209 18.65 -14.55 12.43
CA GLY A 209 18.47 -15.94 12.01
C GLY A 209 17.44 -16.09 10.89
N GLU A 210 16.30 -15.44 11.03
CA GLU A 210 15.25 -15.35 10.01
C GLU A 210 15.77 -14.70 8.72
N MET A 211 16.55 -13.61 8.83
CA MET A 211 17.18 -12.96 7.69
C MET A 211 18.18 -13.88 6.97
N ALA A 212 18.98 -14.65 7.71
CA ALA A 212 19.92 -15.60 7.13
C ALA A 212 19.19 -16.72 6.36
N GLU A 213 18.06 -17.22 6.88
CA GLU A 213 17.23 -18.20 6.21
C GLU A 213 16.65 -17.67 4.89
N ILE A 214 16.19 -16.41 4.90
CA ILE A 214 15.68 -15.72 3.72
C ILE A 214 16.79 -15.57 2.68
N VAL A 215 17.92 -14.97 3.05
CA VAL A 215 19.05 -14.72 2.14
C VAL A 215 19.64 -16.01 1.56
N ALA A 216 19.61 -17.12 2.30
CA ALA A 216 20.06 -18.42 1.79
C ALA A 216 19.19 -18.94 0.62
N ARG A 217 17.96 -18.42 0.47
CA ARG A 217 17.01 -18.82 -0.57
C ARG A 217 16.65 -17.68 -1.54
N THR A 218 17.01 -16.45 -1.23
CA THR A 218 16.78 -15.29 -2.09
C THR A 218 18.07 -14.84 -2.75
N GLY A 219 18.01 -14.60 -4.06
CA GLY A 219 19.14 -14.09 -4.84
C GLY A 219 19.14 -12.56 -4.93
N ALA A 220 20.06 -12.03 -5.73
CA ALA A 220 20.03 -10.63 -6.13
C ALA A 220 18.73 -10.31 -6.89
N MET A 221 18.35 -9.02 -6.90
CA MET A 221 17.23 -8.53 -7.69
C MET A 221 17.41 -8.89 -9.18
N THR A 222 16.32 -9.28 -9.83
CA THR A 222 16.31 -9.52 -11.28
C THR A 222 16.51 -8.21 -12.05
N ALA A 223 16.88 -8.29 -13.33
CA ALA A 223 17.04 -7.11 -14.18
C ALA A 223 15.74 -6.26 -14.27
N ASP A 224 14.58 -6.92 -14.29
CA ASP A 224 13.28 -6.24 -14.28
C ASP A 224 13.02 -5.54 -12.94
N ALA A 225 13.34 -6.20 -11.82
CA ALA A 225 13.21 -5.62 -10.49
C ALA A 225 14.12 -4.38 -10.33
N VAL A 226 15.37 -4.45 -10.79
CA VAL A 226 16.30 -3.30 -10.80
C VAL A 226 15.76 -2.16 -11.65
N ARG A 227 15.23 -2.45 -12.84
CA ARG A 227 14.62 -1.43 -13.71
C ARG A 227 13.41 -0.76 -13.04
N ARG A 228 12.52 -1.53 -12.42
CA ARG A 228 11.34 -1.02 -11.68
C ARG A 228 11.74 -0.18 -10.47
N PHE A 229 12.74 -0.63 -9.73
CA PHE A 229 13.32 0.14 -8.61
C PHE A 229 13.84 1.49 -9.10
N GLY A 230 14.69 1.49 -10.14
CA GLY A 230 15.24 2.70 -10.74
C GLY A 230 14.17 3.65 -11.29
N ALA A 231 13.13 3.11 -11.94
CA ALA A 231 12.00 3.90 -12.41
C ALA A 231 11.26 4.60 -11.26
N GLY A 232 11.04 3.89 -10.14
CA GLY A 232 10.44 4.48 -8.95
C GLY A 232 11.31 5.59 -8.34
N ARG A 233 12.63 5.37 -8.25
CA ARG A 233 13.58 6.41 -7.81
C ARG A 233 13.57 7.63 -8.73
N ALA A 234 13.45 7.43 -10.04
CA ALA A 234 13.35 8.53 -11.00
C ALA A 234 12.04 9.31 -10.86
N ILE A 235 10.91 8.66 -10.54
CA ILE A 235 9.64 9.34 -10.22
C ILE A 235 9.82 10.20 -8.97
N LEU A 236 10.40 9.66 -7.90
CA LEU A 236 10.68 10.44 -6.68
C LEU A 236 11.48 11.71 -6.99
N ALA A 237 12.57 11.57 -7.76
CA ALA A 237 13.42 12.69 -8.11
C ALA A 237 12.69 13.79 -8.92
N ARG A 238 11.76 13.42 -9.81
CA ARG A 238 10.98 14.38 -10.62
C ARG A 238 9.94 15.14 -9.82
N HIS A 239 9.33 14.50 -8.82
CA HIS A 239 8.21 15.06 -8.07
C HIS A 239 8.62 15.72 -6.74
N ARG A 240 9.87 15.52 -6.31
CA ARG A 240 10.40 16.12 -5.07
C ARG A 240 10.45 17.65 -5.17
N ALA A 241 9.64 18.31 -4.36
CA ALA A 241 9.51 19.76 -4.23
C ALA A 241 9.21 20.13 -2.75
N PRO A 242 10.18 19.95 -1.83
CA PRO A 242 9.94 20.04 -0.40
C PRO A 242 9.53 21.45 0.03
N ALA A 243 8.56 21.56 0.93
CA ALA A 243 7.99 22.84 1.38
C ALA A 243 8.97 23.69 2.21
N GLY A 244 9.99 23.04 2.78
CA GLY A 244 10.81 23.61 3.83
C GLY A 244 10.04 23.87 5.13
N LYS A 245 10.73 24.37 6.14
CA LYS A 245 10.19 24.51 7.51
C LYS A 245 8.95 25.42 7.57
N ALA A 246 8.95 26.54 6.85
CA ALA A 246 7.82 27.48 6.84
C ALA A 246 6.58 26.87 6.16
N GLY A 247 6.76 26.20 5.02
CA GLY A 247 5.67 25.55 4.29
C GLY A 247 5.07 24.38 5.06
N LEU A 248 5.88 23.59 5.78
CA LEU A 248 5.37 22.53 6.66
C LEU A 248 4.61 23.11 7.86
N ALA A 249 5.06 24.22 8.43
CA ALA A 249 4.33 24.90 9.51
C ALA A 249 2.97 25.44 9.04
N GLU A 250 2.90 25.97 7.81
CA GLU A 250 1.64 26.36 7.18
C GLU A 250 0.74 25.14 6.91
N ALA A 251 1.30 24.06 6.35
CA ALA A 251 0.57 22.82 6.11
C ALA A 251 -0.06 22.26 7.40
N ALA A 252 0.65 22.32 8.52
CA ALA A 252 0.13 21.92 9.83
C ALA A 252 -1.06 22.79 10.28
N ARG A 253 -0.97 24.11 10.15
CA ARG A 253 -2.07 25.04 10.48
C ARG A 253 -3.29 24.82 9.58
N SER A 254 -3.06 24.68 8.27
CA SER A 254 -4.13 24.43 7.31
C SER A 254 -4.81 23.09 7.57
N LEU A 255 -4.06 22.02 7.86
CA LEU A 255 -4.63 20.72 8.20
C LEU A 255 -5.48 20.79 9.47
N ALA A 256 -4.99 21.45 10.52
CA ALA A 256 -5.75 21.66 11.76
C ALA A 256 -7.06 22.42 11.52
N SER A 257 -7.04 23.43 10.63
CA SER A 257 -8.25 24.16 10.24
C SER A 257 -9.26 23.30 9.45
N LEU A 258 -8.79 22.32 8.68
CA LEU A 258 -9.64 21.42 7.89
C LEU A 258 -10.21 20.28 8.76
N LEU A 259 -9.51 19.90 9.82
CA LEU A 259 -9.88 18.84 10.75
C LEU A 259 -9.84 19.34 12.21
N PRO A 260 -10.69 20.30 12.60
CA PRO A 260 -10.65 20.90 13.93
C PRO A 260 -10.95 19.90 15.05
N GLU A 261 -11.70 18.82 14.76
CA GLU A 261 -12.01 17.76 15.73
C GLU A 261 -10.82 16.83 16.03
N TRP A 262 -9.72 16.95 15.28
CA TRP A 262 -8.49 16.16 15.46
C TRP A 262 -7.32 16.97 16.03
N GLY A 263 -7.41 18.31 15.95
CA GLY A 263 -6.33 19.26 16.30
C GLY A 263 -6.29 19.64 17.76
#